data_AF-A0A9D1KCL9-F1
#
_entry.id   AF-A0A9D1KCL9-F1
#
_cell.length_a   1.000
_cell.length_b   1.000
_cell.length_c   1.000
_cell.angle_alpha   90.00
_cell.angle_beta   90.00
_cell.angle_gamma   90.00
#
_symmetry.space_group_name_H-M   'P 1'
#
loop_
_entity.id
_entity.type
_entity.pdbx_description
1 polymer ?
#
loop_
_entity_poly.entity_id
_entity_poly.type
_entity_poly.pdbx_seq_one_letter_code
_entity_poly.pdbx_strand_id
1 'polypeptide(L)'
;MYINEENLLKTIKILNEHFSKENTDTIANVEFPKEIKYKSNEWLLYVFYSCLLDYGMRSIVYHKNLINTYHKFPCIFNPQYVVKNFNDDKEMLFNIIKDNIHPRYPNVAVNKWLKLSAFLNQYENLLNKIAML
;
A
#
# COMPACT_ATOMS: atom_id res chain seq x y z
N MET A 1 -8.85 30.94 29.88
CA MET A 1 -7.76 29.96 30.02
C MET A 1 -6.51 30.60 29.42
N TYR A 2 -5.59 31.10 30.25
CA TYR A 2 -4.35 31.71 29.76
C TYR A 2 -3.39 30.59 29.37
N ILE A 3 -3.12 30.43 28.08
CA ILE A 3 -2.08 29.53 27.61
C ILE A 3 -0.75 30.20 27.92
N ASN A 4 0.06 29.59 28.78
CA ASN A 4 1.40 30.07 29.06
C ASN A 4 2.28 29.84 27.82
N GLU A 5 2.47 30.89 27.03
CA GLU A 5 3.20 30.87 25.76
C GLU A 5 4.63 30.34 25.91
N GLU A 6 5.27 30.60 27.05
CA GLU A 6 6.64 30.14 27.30
C GLU A 6 6.69 28.61 27.46
N ASN A 7 5.72 28.04 28.18
CA ASN A 7 5.58 26.60 28.31
C ASN A 7 5.18 25.94 26.98
N LEU A 8 4.36 26.61 26.18
CA LEU A 8 4.00 26.16 24.83
C LEU A 8 5.24 26.09 23.93
N LEU A 9 6.05 27.15 23.92
CA LEU A 9 7.29 27.22 23.13
C LEU A 9 8.32 26.18 23.58
N LYS A 10 8.48 25.97 24.89
CA LYS A 10 9.33 24.89 25.42
C LYS A 10 8.83 23.52 24.96
N THR A 11 7.52 23.28 25.00
CA THR A 11 6.93 22.02 24.56
C THR A 11 7.14 21.82 23.06
N ILE A 12 6.89 22.84 22.24
CA ILE A 12 7.14 22.80 20.78
C ILE A 12 8.62 22.52 20.49
N LYS A 13 9.54 23.15 21.23
CA LYS A 13 10.98 22.92 21.07
C LYS A 13 11.37 21.47 21.40
N ILE A 14 10.87 20.92 22.52
CA ILE A 14 11.13 19.54 22.91
C ILE A 14 10.57 18.57 21.86
N LEU A 15 9.36 18.81 21.36
CA LEU A 15 8.75 18.00 20.30
C LEU A 15 9.57 18.07 19.01
N ASN A 16 9.95 19.28 18.57
CA ASN A 16 10.80 19.45 17.39
C ASN A 16 12.14 18.74 17.55
N GLU A 17 12.81 18.87 18.70
CA GLU A 17 14.07 18.15 18.99
C GLU A 17 13.90 16.63 19.03
N HIS A 18 12.76 16.13 19.50
CA HIS A 18 12.43 14.72 19.48
C HIS A 18 12.26 14.19 18.06
N PHE A 19 11.40 14.84 17.26
CA PHE A 19 11.11 14.43 15.88
C PHE A 19 12.22 14.78 14.87
N SER A 20 13.13 15.69 15.21
CA SER A 20 14.32 15.95 14.39
C SER A 20 15.49 15.00 14.70
N LYS A 21 15.47 14.32 15.84
CA LYS A 21 16.40 13.25 16.20
C LYS A 21 15.93 11.87 15.77
N GLU A 22 14.63 11.69 15.52
CA GLU A 22 14.16 10.52 14.78
C GLU A 22 14.75 10.57 13.38
N ASN A 23 15.57 9.58 13.02
CA ASN A 23 16.04 9.38 11.66
C ASN A 23 14.83 9.44 10.71
N THR A 24 14.72 10.53 9.95
CA THR A 24 13.73 10.68 8.89
C THR A 24 13.89 9.59 7.82
N ASP A 25 15.03 8.88 7.82
CA ASP A 25 15.27 7.65 7.06
C ASP A 25 14.29 6.50 7.39
N THR A 26 13.55 6.58 8.51
CA THR A 26 12.54 5.58 8.89
C THR A 26 11.09 6.01 8.68
N ILE A 27 10.82 7.27 8.33
CA ILE A 27 9.48 7.66 7.85
C ILE A 27 9.45 7.34 6.37
N ALA A 28 8.96 6.14 6.04
CA ALA A 28 8.85 5.70 4.64
C ALA A 28 8.06 6.76 3.85
N ASN A 29 8.75 7.43 2.92
CA ASN A 29 8.06 7.96 1.75
C ASN A 29 7.40 6.75 1.08
N VAL A 30 6.09 6.79 0.87
CA VAL A 30 5.40 5.73 0.14
C VAL A 30 5.91 5.80 -1.29
N GLU A 31 6.83 4.90 -1.63
CA GLU A 31 7.40 4.80 -2.97
C GLU A 31 6.47 3.99 -3.86
N PHE A 32 6.41 4.39 -5.14
CA PHE A 32 5.61 3.75 -6.17
C PHE A 32 6.53 3.28 -7.31
N PRO A 33 6.16 2.23 -8.06
CA PRO A 33 6.82 1.91 -9.31
C PRO A 33 6.82 3.13 -10.25
N LYS A 34 7.98 3.51 -10.76
CA LYS A 34 8.17 4.76 -11.53
C LYS A 34 7.45 4.71 -12.88
N GLU A 35 7.16 3.52 -13.36
CA GLU A 35 6.48 3.21 -14.62
C GLU A 35 5.00 3.59 -14.55
N ILE A 36 4.42 3.58 -13.34
CA ILE A 36 3.02 3.89 -13.14
C ILE A 36 2.81 5.41 -13.20
N LYS A 37 2.06 5.86 -14.20
CA LYS A 37 1.68 7.27 -14.33
C LYS A 37 0.83 7.71 -13.13
N TYR A 38 1.27 8.73 -12.42
CA TYR A 38 0.53 9.33 -11.30
C TYR A 38 -0.92 9.69 -11.69
N LYS A 39 -1.89 9.39 -10.80
CA LYS A 39 -3.33 9.56 -11.02
C LYS A 39 -3.91 8.81 -12.23
N SER A 40 -3.25 7.77 -12.72
CA SER A 40 -3.86 6.82 -13.66
C SER A 40 -4.77 5.82 -12.91
N ASN A 41 -5.59 5.06 -13.66
CA ASN A 41 -6.36 3.96 -13.07
C ASN A 41 -5.43 2.90 -12.45
N GLU A 42 -4.32 2.60 -13.13
CA GLU A 42 -3.30 1.67 -12.64
C GLU A 42 -2.66 2.15 -11.34
N TRP A 43 -2.39 3.46 -11.23
CA TRP A 43 -1.91 4.06 -9.99
C TRP A 43 -2.88 3.87 -8.84
N LEU A 44 -4.18 4.08 -9.08
CA LEU A 44 -5.20 3.86 -8.06
C LEU A 44 -5.29 2.39 -7.65
N LEU A 45 -5.28 1.48 -8.62
CA LEU A 45 -5.28 0.04 -8.34
C LEU A 45 -4.08 -0.35 -7.47
N TYR A 46 -2.89 0.11 -7.83
CA TYR A 46 -1.68 -0.14 -7.04
C TYR A 46 -1.83 0.38 -5.61
N VAL A 47 -2.36 1.60 -5.41
CA VAL A 47 -2.60 2.16 -4.07
C VAL A 47 -3.52 1.26 -3.23
N PHE A 48 -4.60 0.73 -3.81
CA PHE A 48 -5.50 -0.18 -3.08
C PHE A 48 -4.78 -1.46 -2.65
N TYR A 49 -3.99 -2.08 -3.52
CA TYR A 49 -3.22 -3.26 -3.18
C TYR A 49 -2.11 -2.97 -2.18
N SER A 50 -1.42 -1.82 -2.29
CA SER A 50 -0.35 -1.47 -1.37
C SER A 50 -0.87 -1.30 0.06
N CYS A 51 -2.03 -0.68 0.23
CA CYS A 51 -2.63 -0.48 1.55
C CYS A 51 -3.20 -1.75 2.20
N LEU A 52 -3.37 -2.84 1.44
CA LEU A 52 -4.11 -4.03 1.88
C LEU A 52 -3.49 -4.72 3.09
N LEU A 53 -2.16 -4.75 3.16
CA LEU A 53 -1.37 -5.47 4.18
C LEU A 53 -0.42 -4.57 4.95
N ASP A 54 -0.50 -3.25 4.78
CA ASP A 54 0.40 -2.29 5.44
C ASP A 54 0.08 -2.14 6.94
N TYR A 55 -1.11 -2.57 7.41
CA TYR A 55 -1.57 -2.56 8.81
C TYR A 55 -1.27 -1.25 9.60
N GLY A 56 -1.16 -0.11 8.91
CA GLY A 56 -0.77 1.17 9.51
C GLY A 56 0.71 1.30 9.90
N MET A 57 1.53 0.30 9.61
CA MET A 57 2.98 0.35 9.78
C MET A 57 3.60 0.74 8.45
N ARG A 58 4.09 1.99 8.32
CA ARG A 58 4.81 2.49 7.13
C ARG A 58 6.12 1.72 6.89
N SER A 59 6.03 0.46 6.50
CA SER A 59 7.14 -0.47 6.43
C SER A 59 7.88 -0.33 5.11
N ILE A 60 9.09 0.24 5.16
CA ILE A 60 9.97 0.40 3.99
C ILE A 60 10.20 -0.95 3.29
N VAL A 61 10.40 -2.02 4.08
CA VAL A 61 10.64 -3.36 3.56
C VAL A 61 9.44 -3.88 2.78
N TYR A 62 8.23 -3.66 3.30
CA TYR A 62 7.00 -4.08 2.64
C TYR A 62 6.77 -3.32 1.32
N HIS A 63 6.94 -2.00 1.31
CA HIS A 63 6.81 -1.19 0.10
C HIS A 63 7.86 -1.56 -0.96
N LYS A 64 9.12 -1.79 -0.55
CA LYS A 64 10.17 -2.28 -1.45
C LYS A 64 9.82 -3.64 -2.05
N ASN A 65 9.31 -4.56 -1.24
CA ASN A 65 8.87 -5.88 -1.69
C ASN A 65 7.70 -5.79 -2.67
N LEU A 66 6.72 -4.91 -2.40
CA LEU A 66 5.61 -4.65 -3.32
C LEU A 66 6.07 -4.12 -4.67
N ILE A 67 6.95 -3.13 -4.70
CA ILE A 67 7.49 -2.57 -5.95
C ILE A 67 8.19 -3.66 -6.76
N ASN A 68 9.08 -4.43 -6.11
CA ASN A 68 9.77 -5.55 -6.76
C ASN A 68 8.78 -6.62 -7.27
N THR A 69 7.72 -6.88 -6.51
CA THR A 69 6.67 -7.82 -6.91
C THR A 69 5.91 -7.29 -8.12
N TYR A 70 5.59 -6.00 -8.16
CA TYR A 70 4.94 -5.36 -9.30
C TYR A 70 5.80 -5.46 -10.57
N HIS A 71 7.12 -5.26 -10.47
CA HIS A 71 8.02 -5.41 -11.62
C HIS A 71 8.06 -6.84 -12.18
N LYS A 72 7.99 -7.86 -11.31
CA LYS A 72 8.02 -9.27 -11.73
C LYS A 72 6.64 -9.80 -12.16
N PHE A 73 5.59 -9.38 -11.47
CA PHE A 73 4.23 -9.91 -11.57
C PHE A 73 3.20 -8.77 -11.62
N PRO A 74 3.26 -7.86 -12.60
CA PRO A 74 2.33 -6.72 -12.64
C PRO A 74 0.86 -7.18 -12.77
N CYS A 75 0.65 -8.37 -13.35
CA CYS A 75 -0.67 -8.96 -13.52
C CYS A 75 -1.43 -9.21 -12.21
N ILE A 76 -0.76 -9.44 -11.08
CA ILE A 76 -1.44 -9.65 -9.79
C ILE A 76 -2.01 -8.36 -9.18
N PHE A 77 -1.69 -7.21 -9.77
CA PHE A 77 -2.26 -5.90 -9.45
C PHE A 77 -3.40 -5.50 -10.40
N ASN A 78 -3.76 -6.37 -11.35
CA ASN A 78 -4.91 -6.20 -12.23
C ASN A 78 -6.10 -7.06 -11.72
N PRO A 79 -7.20 -6.44 -11.23
CA PRO A 79 -8.36 -7.16 -10.70
C PRO A 79 -8.97 -8.17 -11.68
N GLN A 80 -9.08 -7.82 -12.96
CA GLN A 80 -9.65 -8.69 -13.99
C GLN A 80 -8.79 -9.94 -14.18
N TYR A 81 -7.47 -9.75 -14.22
CA TYR A 81 -6.53 -10.86 -14.34
C TYR A 81 -6.61 -11.77 -13.10
N VAL A 82 -6.66 -11.20 -11.91
CA VAL A 82 -6.68 -11.98 -10.67
C VAL A 82 -7.95 -12.82 -10.56
N VAL A 83 -9.12 -12.22 -10.83
CA VAL A 83 -10.40 -12.94 -10.81
C VAL A 83 -10.43 -14.05 -11.86
N LYS A 84 -9.90 -13.80 -13.05
CA LYS A 84 -9.90 -14.77 -14.14
C LYS A 84 -8.96 -15.96 -13.88
N ASN A 85 -7.79 -15.73 -13.30
CA ASN A 85 -6.72 -16.74 -13.25
C ASN A 85 -6.49 -17.37 -11.88
N PHE A 86 -6.92 -16.74 -10.78
CA PHE A 86 -6.61 -17.21 -9.42
C PHE A 86 -7.84 -17.57 -8.57
N ASN A 87 -9.05 -17.49 -9.12
CA ASN A 87 -10.25 -17.94 -8.41
C ASN A 87 -10.20 -19.44 -8.13
N ASP A 88 -9.75 -20.23 -9.10
CA ASP A 88 -9.69 -21.70 -9.04
C ASP A 88 -8.29 -22.21 -8.66
N ASP A 89 -7.23 -21.50 -9.05
CA ASP A 89 -5.84 -21.81 -8.66
C ASP A 89 -5.28 -20.74 -7.71
N LYS A 90 -5.51 -20.96 -6.42
CA LYS A 90 -5.00 -20.08 -5.36
C LYS A 90 -3.54 -20.35 -5.01
N GLU A 91 -3.00 -21.49 -5.42
CA GLU A 91 -1.66 -21.93 -5.02
C GLU A 91 -0.59 -21.07 -5.69
N MET A 92 -0.76 -20.77 -6.97
CA MET A 92 0.15 -19.88 -7.68
C MET A 92 0.19 -18.48 -7.04
N LEU A 93 -0.98 -17.90 -6.76
CA LEU A 93 -1.07 -16.59 -6.09
C LEU A 93 -0.47 -16.62 -4.68
N PHE A 94 -0.69 -17.71 -3.95
CA PHE A 94 -0.10 -17.92 -2.63
C PHE A 94 1.43 -17.90 -2.68
N ASN A 95 2.04 -18.64 -3.62
CA ASN A 95 3.49 -18.69 -3.75
C ASN A 95 4.05 -17.32 -4.14
N ILE A 96 3.43 -16.60 -5.09
CA ILE A 96 3.86 -15.25 -5.46
C ILE A 96 3.85 -14.31 -4.25
N ILE A 97 2.73 -14.27 -3.52
CA ILE A 97 2.56 -13.37 -2.36
C ILE A 97 3.52 -13.74 -1.23
N LYS A 98 3.62 -15.03 -0.89
CA LYS A 98 4.50 -15.53 0.17
C LYS A 98 5.97 -15.22 -0.09
N ASP A 99 6.42 -15.46 -1.33
CA ASP A 99 7.84 -15.47 -1.66
C ASP A 99 8.35 -14.10 -2.12
N ASN A 100 7.47 -13.14 -2.45
CA ASN A 100 7.89 -11.81 -2.92
C ASN A 100 7.41 -10.66 -2.03
N ILE A 101 6.26 -10.78 -1.37
CA ILE A 101 5.72 -9.73 -0.49
C ILE A 101 6.06 -10.00 0.98
N HIS A 102 6.19 -11.28 1.33
CA HIS A 102 6.49 -11.77 2.69
C HIS A 102 5.51 -11.29 3.78
N PRO A 103 4.19 -11.42 3.59
CA PRO A 103 3.25 -11.09 4.64
C PRO A 103 3.36 -12.06 5.82
N ARG A 104 3.08 -11.56 7.03
CA ARG A 104 3.08 -12.37 8.26
C ARG A 104 2.13 -13.59 8.18
N TYR A 105 1.01 -13.44 7.48
CA TYR A 105 0.00 -14.49 7.29
C TYR A 105 -0.36 -14.64 5.81
N PRO A 106 0.39 -15.44 5.03
CA PRO A 106 0.21 -15.54 3.57
C PRO A 106 -1.20 -15.99 3.14
N ASN A 107 -1.79 -16.98 3.82
CA ASN A 107 -3.16 -17.43 3.51
C ASN A 107 -4.20 -16.31 3.66
N VAL A 108 -4.06 -15.50 4.72
CA VAL A 108 -4.94 -14.35 4.96
C VAL A 108 -4.70 -13.28 3.90
N ALA A 109 -3.44 -13.04 3.53
CA ALA A 109 -3.07 -12.09 2.50
C ALA A 109 -3.68 -12.45 1.14
N VAL A 110 -3.57 -13.70 0.69
CA VAL A 110 -4.19 -14.20 -0.55
C VAL A 110 -5.70 -14.01 -0.54
N ASN A 111 -6.37 -14.40 0.55
CA ASN A 111 -7.82 -14.23 0.66
C ASN A 111 -8.25 -12.75 0.61
N LYS A 112 -7.49 -11.86 1.24
CA LYS A 112 -7.71 -10.41 1.14
C LYS A 112 -7.47 -9.91 -0.29
N TRP A 113 -6.44 -10.40 -0.96
CA TRP A 113 -6.08 -10.03 -2.33
C TRP A 113 -7.19 -10.40 -3.31
N LEU A 114 -7.70 -11.62 -3.22
CA LEU A 114 -8.82 -12.11 -4.05
C LEU A 114 -10.11 -11.32 -3.79
N LYS A 115 -10.44 -11.06 -2.52
CA LYS A 115 -11.63 -10.25 -2.16
C LYS A 115 -11.54 -8.83 -2.69
N LEU A 116 -10.38 -8.18 -2.55
CA LEU A 116 -10.13 -6.86 -3.09
C LEU A 116 -10.26 -6.88 -4.62
N SER A 117 -9.66 -7.87 -5.28
CA SER A 117 -9.75 -8.03 -6.74
C SER A 117 -11.19 -8.18 -7.20
N ALA A 118 -11.98 -9.04 -6.55
CA ALA A 118 -13.39 -9.22 -6.89
C ALA A 118 -14.21 -7.93 -6.73
N PHE A 119 -13.92 -7.12 -5.70
CA PHE A 119 -14.56 -5.82 -5.50
C PHE A 119 -14.13 -4.80 -6.56
N LEU A 120 -12.82 -4.65 -6.80
CA LEU A 120 -12.31 -3.68 -7.76
C LEU A 120 -12.69 -4.01 -9.21
N ASN A 121 -12.87 -5.30 -9.52
CA ASN A 121 -13.30 -5.78 -10.83
C ASN A 121 -14.72 -5.32 -11.23
N GLN A 122 -15.51 -4.81 -10.29
CA GLN A 122 -16.82 -4.22 -10.56
C GLN A 122 -16.72 -2.84 -11.24
N TYR A 123 -15.54 -2.23 -11.21
CA TYR A 123 -15.29 -0.92 -11.79
C TYR A 123 -14.45 -1.06 -13.05
N GLU A 124 -14.99 -0.61 -14.19
CA GLU A 124 -14.23 -0.53 -15.44
C GLU A 124 -13.03 0.42 -15.30
N ASN A 125 -13.24 1.56 -14.64
CA ASN A 125 -12.20 2.54 -14.34
C ASN A 125 -12.49 3.28 -13.03
N LEU A 126 -11.58 3.18 -12.07
CA LEU A 126 -11.71 3.81 -10.75
C LEU A 126 -11.65 5.34 -10.81
N LEU A 127 -10.98 5.92 -11.81
CA LEU A 127 -10.90 7.38 -11.97
C LEU A 127 -12.28 8.00 -12.15
N ASN A 128 -13.13 7.32 -12.93
CA ASN A 128 -14.51 7.78 -13.16
C ASN A 128 -15.32 7.81 -11.87
N LYS A 129 -15.02 6.91 -10.92
CA LYS A 129 -15.72 6.86 -9.64
C LYS A 129 -15.24 7.94 -8.67
N ILE A 130 -13.93 8.21 -8.65
CA ILE A 130 -13.35 9.23 -7.75
C ILE A 130 -13.69 10.64 -8.22
N ALA A 131 -13.76 10.89 -9.53
CA ALA A 131 -14.15 12.20 -10.06
C ALA A 131 -15.61 12.60 -9.77
N MET A 132 -16.45 11.64 -9.37
CA MET A 132 -17.85 11.86 -8.99
C MET A 132 -18.06 12.06 -7.48
N LEU A 133 -17.00 11.93 -6.67
CA LEU A 133 -17.01 12.18 -5.21
C LEU A 133 -16.55 13.62 -4.93
#